data_AF-A0A1B7UGC1-F1
#
_entry.id   AF-A0A1B7UGC1-F1
#
_cell.length_a   1.000
_cell.length_b   1.000
_cell.length_c   1.000
_cell.angle_alpha   90.00
_cell.angle_beta   90.00
_cell.angle_gamma   90.00
#
_symmetry.space_group_name_H-M   'P 1'
#
loop_
_entity.id
_entity.type
_entity.pdbx_description
1 polymer ?
#
loop_
_entity_poly.entity_id
_entity_poly.type
_entity_poly.pdbx_seq_one_letter_code
_entity_poly.pdbx_strand_id
1 'polypeptide(L)'
;MLRKILLTALVLHHTAACANFLTGLQAYEKKDYATAQYEFSALLPIANEQAAFNLAAMAFNGEGQVENKAKALAYFELAATLGHPDAAAMVAKMKPALNAEQAATAAGLLAKLQQSVVISDVEPETENKPDLQAIERVSPKYPQNAARKGQFGYVNIRYVVDEQGGVIAVDTLDSFPENVFEKEAMAAVKQWRYQPTGKKQLGSVKMTFTMGPLQQKSLERWLKKYQIWAYAAAGSPQHQEALGSLLHLAYNNSNVGLDNDEQAAFDANKLPAVLFAKNSNIPSATIEHFHGYAKVEVNDEGIVTKILEAKYQRSKSAEEILLNKPLPNTRKAGVYGLSSQIDEKVSIHQFVPANPLYQYKYWWKTAAKNGDLRAQRFLAATNKQWEDYLLSKDDPQVQTWVGARMLLDGDAASGRALLAKAQQQNYPLALELKDTL
;
A
#
# COMPACT_ATOMS: atom_id res chain seq x y z
N MET A 1 -37.54 21.37 4.58
CA MET A 1 -37.49 19.92 4.86
C MET A 1 -36.05 19.43 4.74
N LEU A 2 -35.24 19.58 5.81
CA LEU A 2 -33.89 19.01 5.85
C LEU A 2 -33.99 17.56 6.33
N ARG A 3 -33.78 16.59 5.44
CA ARG A 3 -33.67 15.19 5.81
C ARG A 3 -32.32 14.96 6.49
N LYS A 4 -32.37 14.67 7.78
CA LYS A 4 -31.28 14.10 8.58
C LYS A 4 -30.74 12.86 7.85
N ILE A 5 -29.52 12.96 7.34
CA ILE A 5 -28.76 11.81 6.85
C ILE A 5 -28.28 11.06 8.10
N LEU A 6 -28.81 9.86 8.32
CA LEU A 6 -28.30 8.96 9.35
C LEU A 6 -26.86 8.59 8.97
N LEU A 7 -25.89 9.02 9.79
CA LEU A 7 -24.57 8.39 9.86
C LEU A 7 -24.78 6.92 10.28
N THR A 8 -24.66 5.99 9.35
CA THR A 8 -24.40 4.59 9.70
C THR A 8 -22.95 4.50 10.18
N ALA A 9 -22.83 4.27 11.49
CA ALA A 9 -21.62 4.11 12.29
C ALA A 9 -20.44 3.45 11.54
N LEU A 10 -19.46 4.28 11.16
CA LEU A 10 -18.05 3.89 11.25
C LEU A 10 -17.74 3.93 12.75
N VAL A 11 -17.48 2.78 13.37
CA VAL A 11 -17.10 2.74 14.78
C VAL A 11 -15.69 3.34 14.88
N LEU A 12 -15.65 4.62 15.25
CA LEU A 12 -14.47 5.34 15.72
C LEU A 12 -13.93 4.59 16.95
N HIS A 13 -12.97 3.68 16.73
CA HIS A 13 -12.05 3.34 17.80
C HIS A 13 -11.10 4.53 17.96
N HIS A 14 -11.00 5.03 19.19
CA HIS A 14 -9.97 5.98 19.61
C HIS A 14 -8.60 5.28 19.50
N THR A 15 -8.00 5.28 18.31
CA THR A 15 -6.55 5.26 18.18
C THR A 15 -6.07 6.67 18.48
N ALA A 16 -4.91 6.82 19.14
CA ALA A 16 -4.25 8.11 19.30
C ALA A 16 -4.39 8.90 17.99
N ALA A 17 -4.93 10.12 18.04
CA ALA A 17 -5.27 10.87 16.85
C ALA A 17 -3.99 11.11 16.04
N CYS A 18 -3.77 10.29 15.01
CA CYS A 18 -2.74 10.55 14.02
C CYS A 18 -3.19 11.79 13.25
N ALA A 19 -2.23 12.69 13.00
CA ALA A 19 -2.52 13.85 12.18
C ALA A 19 -3.09 13.42 10.83
N ASN A 20 -4.07 14.16 10.32
CA ASN A 20 -4.85 13.81 9.14
C ASN A 20 -5.01 15.06 8.27
N PHE A 21 -4.67 14.91 6.99
CA PHE A 21 -4.69 16.02 6.03
C PHE A 21 -6.06 16.69 5.93
N LEU A 22 -7.15 15.90 5.92
CA LEU A 22 -8.51 16.42 5.86
C LEU A 22 -8.87 17.23 7.12
N THR A 23 -8.38 16.81 8.29
CA THR A 23 -8.57 17.57 9.54
C THR A 23 -7.88 18.93 9.46
N GLY A 24 -6.66 18.96 8.91
CA GLY A 24 -5.92 20.20 8.65
C GLY A 24 -6.68 21.13 7.70
N LEU A 25 -7.21 20.60 6.59
CA LEU A 25 -8.04 21.39 5.66
C LEU A 25 -9.31 21.93 6.32
N GLN A 26 -10.03 21.11 7.08
CA GLN A 26 -11.25 21.54 7.77
C GLN A 26 -10.96 22.61 8.85
N ALA A 27 -9.83 22.50 9.55
CA ALA A 27 -9.39 23.51 10.50
C ALA A 27 -9.04 24.82 9.78
N TYR A 28 -8.32 24.73 8.66
CA TYR A 28 -7.97 25.88 7.82
C TYR A 28 -9.23 26.61 7.29
N GLU A 29 -10.21 25.88 6.75
CA GLU A 29 -11.49 26.45 6.30
C GLU A 29 -12.25 27.18 7.42
N LYS A 30 -12.17 26.64 8.65
CA LYS A 30 -12.76 27.25 9.85
C LYS A 30 -11.90 28.39 10.43
N LYS A 31 -10.77 28.72 9.79
CA LYS A 31 -9.76 29.69 10.26
C LYS A 31 -9.14 29.32 11.61
N ASP A 32 -9.24 28.05 12.01
CA ASP A 32 -8.47 27.49 13.11
C ASP A 32 -7.06 27.16 12.60
N TYR A 33 -6.29 28.22 12.37
CA TYR A 33 -4.96 28.11 11.77
C TYR A 33 -3.96 27.40 12.69
N ALA A 34 -4.18 27.41 14.01
CA ALA A 34 -3.33 26.70 14.96
C ALA A 34 -3.45 25.18 14.75
N THR A 35 -4.69 24.66 14.72
CA THR A 35 -4.91 23.25 14.42
C THR A 35 -4.44 22.90 13.01
N ALA A 36 -4.73 23.74 12.01
CA ALA A 36 -4.26 23.50 10.64
C ALA A 36 -2.73 23.38 10.53
N GLN A 37 -1.99 24.31 11.16
CA GLN A 37 -0.53 24.26 11.19
C GLN A 37 -0.02 22.99 11.87
N TYR A 38 -0.64 22.57 12.98
CA TYR A 38 -0.28 21.35 13.69
C TYR A 38 -0.46 20.11 12.80
N GLU A 39 -1.65 19.96 12.23
CA GLU A 39 -2.01 18.82 11.36
C GLU A 39 -1.08 18.73 10.15
N PHE A 40 -0.88 19.83 9.42
CA PHE A 40 0.00 19.82 8.24
C PHE A 40 1.47 19.58 8.62
N SER A 41 1.96 20.17 9.71
CA SER A 41 3.36 20.00 10.14
C SER A 41 3.66 18.55 10.52
N ALA A 42 2.70 17.88 11.16
CA ALA A 42 2.83 16.48 11.56
C ALA A 42 2.87 15.49 10.38
N LEU A 43 2.45 15.92 9.18
CA LEU A 43 2.48 15.12 7.94
C LEU A 43 3.77 15.31 7.12
N LEU A 44 4.61 16.29 7.45
CA LEU A 44 5.87 16.51 6.75
C LEU A 44 6.84 15.31 6.83
N PRO A 45 7.00 14.63 7.99
CA PRO A 45 7.90 13.48 8.08
C PRO A 45 7.54 12.36 7.11
N ILE A 46 6.25 12.24 6.75
CA ILE A 46 5.75 11.23 5.84
C ILE A 46 5.61 11.73 4.40
N ALA A 47 6.40 12.75 4.03
CA ALA A 47 6.51 13.26 2.67
C ALA A 47 5.17 13.73 2.08
N ASN A 48 4.30 14.31 2.90
CA ASN A 48 3.05 14.88 2.41
C ASN A 48 3.31 16.22 1.71
N GLU A 49 3.26 16.20 0.39
CA GLU A 49 3.50 17.33 -0.48
C GLU A 49 2.39 18.39 -0.40
N GLN A 50 1.15 17.97 -0.16
CA GLN A 50 -0.01 18.86 -0.01
C GLN A 50 0.06 19.64 1.32
N ALA A 51 0.48 18.99 2.40
CA ALA A 51 0.69 19.63 3.70
C ALA A 51 1.81 20.67 3.64
N ALA A 52 2.94 20.33 2.97
CA ALA A 52 4.01 21.29 2.71
C ALA A 52 3.51 22.50 1.89
N PHE A 53 2.75 22.27 0.83
CA PHE A 53 2.18 23.36 0.02
C PHE A 53 1.22 24.25 0.82
N ASN A 54 0.35 23.66 1.65
CA ASN A 54 -0.56 24.43 2.49
C ASN A 54 0.18 25.26 3.56
N LEU A 55 1.20 24.70 4.22
CA LEU A 55 2.04 25.46 5.14
C LEU A 55 2.78 26.61 4.45
N ALA A 56 3.18 26.40 3.18
CA ALA A 56 3.77 27.45 2.37
C ALA A 56 2.77 28.59 2.10
N ALA A 57 1.54 28.26 1.70
CA ALA A 57 0.47 29.23 1.49
C ALA A 57 0.12 30.00 2.76
N MET A 58 0.00 29.30 3.90
CA MET A 58 -0.24 29.93 5.21
C MET A 58 0.88 30.91 5.58
N ALA A 59 2.13 30.54 5.32
CA ALA A 59 3.26 31.42 5.59
C ALA A 59 3.34 32.62 4.64
N PHE A 60 2.92 32.42 3.39
CA PHE A 60 2.87 33.46 2.37
C PHE A 60 1.77 34.49 2.65
N ASN A 61 0.62 34.04 3.16
CA ASN A 61 -0.53 34.89 3.45
C ASN A 61 -0.55 35.46 4.88
N GLY A 62 0.34 34.99 5.77
CA GLY A 62 0.30 35.35 7.19
C GLY A 62 -0.90 34.75 7.94
N GLU A 63 -1.33 33.55 7.57
CA GLU A 63 -2.49 32.89 8.16
C GLU A 63 -2.10 32.11 9.42
N GLY A 64 -2.53 32.63 10.58
CA GLY A 64 -2.14 32.09 11.89
C GLY A 64 -0.69 32.37 12.29
N GLN A 65 0.00 33.26 11.58
CA GLN A 65 1.36 33.71 11.87
C GLN A 65 1.65 35.03 11.15
N VAL A 66 2.76 35.70 11.47
CA VAL A 66 3.22 36.84 10.67
C VAL A 66 3.65 36.34 9.28
N GLU A 67 3.33 37.10 8.23
CA GLU A 67 3.79 36.83 6.86
C GLU A 67 5.30 36.59 6.84
N ASN A 68 5.73 35.50 6.22
CA ASN A 68 7.13 35.13 6.14
C ASN A 68 7.46 34.49 4.80
N LYS A 69 7.97 35.31 3.87
CA LYS A 69 8.32 34.92 2.50
C LYS A 69 9.45 33.87 2.43
N ALA A 70 10.40 33.93 3.36
CA ALA A 70 11.49 32.94 3.42
C ALA A 70 10.97 31.57 3.86
N LYS A 71 10.11 31.53 4.88
CA LYS A 71 9.43 30.29 5.34
C LYS A 71 8.51 29.73 4.28
N ALA A 72 7.73 30.58 3.60
CA ALA A 72 6.88 30.19 2.49
C ALA A 72 7.69 29.58 1.33
N LEU A 73 8.79 30.21 0.92
CA LEU A 73 9.65 29.67 -0.14
C LEU A 73 10.21 28.29 0.25
N ALA A 74 10.71 28.13 1.48
CA ALA A 74 11.26 26.86 1.95
C ALA A 74 10.21 25.72 1.89
N TYR A 75 8.96 25.98 2.28
CA TYR A 75 7.90 24.98 2.17
C TYR A 75 7.45 24.72 0.74
N PHE A 76 7.40 25.73 -0.14
CA PHE A 76 7.11 25.51 -1.56
C PHE A 76 8.22 24.69 -2.24
N GLU A 77 9.49 24.93 -1.90
CA GLU A 77 10.59 24.11 -2.40
C GLU A 77 10.54 22.67 -1.89
N LEU A 78 10.17 22.47 -0.62
CA LEU A 78 9.92 21.15 -0.09
C LEU A 78 8.77 20.47 -0.85
N ALA A 79 7.62 21.13 -1.00
CA ALA A 79 6.47 20.59 -1.72
C ALA A 79 6.83 20.23 -3.17
N ALA A 80 7.63 21.06 -3.86
CA ALA A 80 8.12 20.75 -5.20
C ALA A 80 9.04 19.52 -5.22
N THR A 81 9.94 19.40 -4.24
CA THR A 81 10.83 18.23 -4.08
C THR A 81 10.03 16.95 -3.83
N LEU A 82 8.91 17.06 -3.11
CA LEU A 82 8.00 15.95 -2.82
C LEU A 82 6.99 15.67 -3.95
N GLY A 83 7.03 16.42 -5.06
CA GLY A 83 6.24 16.16 -6.26
C GLY A 83 4.89 16.90 -6.34
N HIS A 84 4.64 17.93 -5.53
CA HIS A 84 3.41 18.73 -5.65
C HIS A 84 3.35 19.44 -7.01
N PRO A 85 2.27 19.27 -7.80
CA PRO A 85 2.21 19.72 -9.20
C PRO A 85 2.38 21.24 -9.36
N ASP A 86 1.79 22.03 -8.45
CA ASP A 86 1.81 23.50 -8.56
C ASP A 86 2.99 24.18 -7.83
N ALA A 87 3.76 23.41 -7.05
CA ALA A 87 4.75 24.01 -6.14
C ALA A 87 5.92 24.63 -6.90
N ALA A 88 6.41 23.97 -7.95
CA ALA A 88 7.53 24.48 -8.76
C ALA A 88 7.23 25.84 -9.40
N ALA A 89 6.00 26.02 -9.88
CA ALA A 89 5.55 27.30 -10.43
C ALA A 89 5.55 28.41 -9.36
N MET A 90 5.10 28.09 -8.14
CA MET A 90 5.11 29.03 -7.03
C MET A 90 6.53 29.40 -6.57
N VAL A 91 7.44 28.42 -6.52
CA VAL A 91 8.87 28.64 -6.27
C VAL A 91 9.45 29.60 -7.31
N ALA A 92 9.22 29.35 -8.59
CA ALA A 92 9.73 30.19 -9.69
C ALA A 92 9.20 31.63 -9.61
N LYS A 93 7.93 31.81 -9.21
CA LYS A 93 7.32 33.13 -9.00
C LYS A 93 7.91 33.86 -7.79
N MET A 94 8.17 33.14 -6.69
CA MET A 94 8.60 33.75 -5.44
C MET A 94 10.10 34.08 -5.41
N LYS A 95 10.96 33.21 -5.92
CA LYS A 95 12.43 33.35 -5.83
C LYS A 95 12.94 34.75 -6.22
N PRO A 96 12.50 35.37 -7.34
CA PRO A 96 13.00 36.69 -7.74
C PRO A 96 12.61 37.83 -6.80
N ALA A 97 11.57 37.65 -5.97
CA ALA A 97 11.05 38.68 -5.08
C ALA A 97 11.71 38.71 -3.70
N LEU A 98 12.62 37.76 -3.39
CA LEU A 98 13.32 37.69 -2.12
C LEU A 98 14.68 38.40 -2.20
N ASN A 99 15.09 39.03 -1.10
CA ASN A 99 16.45 39.53 -0.96
C ASN A 99 17.44 38.41 -0.56
N ALA A 100 18.74 38.70 -0.56
CA ALA A 100 19.78 37.71 -0.28
C ALA A 100 19.66 37.06 1.12
N GLU A 101 19.28 37.84 2.14
CA GLU A 101 19.11 37.34 3.51
C GLU A 101 17.91 36.38 3.62
N GLN A 102 16.78 36.74 3.00
CA GLN A 102 15.59 35.90 2.93
C GLN A 102 15.86 34.61 2.16
N ALA A 103 16.61 34.68 1.05
CA ALA A 103 17.02 33.52 0.28
C ALA A 103 17.92 32.58 1.10
N ALA A 104 18.90 33.12 1.83
CA ALA A 104 19.76 32.32 2.72
C ALA A 104 18.95 31.68 3.86
N THR A 105 18.00 32.41 4.44
CA THR A 105 17.08 31.90 5.46
C THR A 105 16.21 30.77 4.93
N ALA A 106 15.64 30.94 3.73
CA ALA A 106 14.83 29.91 3.08
C ALA A 106 15.62 28.62 2.83
N ALA A 107 16.86 28.73 2.33
CA ALA A 107 17.74 27.59 2.12
C ALA A 107 18.06 26.84 3.43
N GLY A 108 18.36 27.58 4.50
CA GLY A 108 18.60 27.00 5.82
C GLY A 108 17.37 26.30 6.42
N LEU A 109 16.17 26.85 6.19
CA LEU A 109 14.91 26.21 6.59
C LEU A 109 14.61 24.97 5.75
N LEU A 110 14.78 25.04 4.43
CA LEU A 110 14.58 23.90 3.53
C LEU A 110 15.47 22.72 3.94
N ALA A 111 16.75 22.95 4.23
CA ALA A 111 17.66 21.89 4.66
C ALA A 111 17.16 21.18 5.94
N LYS A 112 16.66 21.94 6.92
CA LYS A 112 16.06 21.36 8.15
C LYS A 112 14.77 20.58 7.84
N LEU A 113 13.93 21.12 6.95
CA LEU A 113 12.69 20.45 6.55
C LEU A 113 12.98 19.13 5.82
N GLN A 114 13.92 19.12 4.89
CA GLN A 114 14.34 17.92 4.17
C GLN A 114 14.89 16.84 5.12
N GLN A 115 15.66 17.23 6.14
CA GLN A 115 16.14 16.30 7.17
C GLN A 115 15.01 15.71 8.04
N SER A 116 13.87 16.39 8.16
CA SER A 116 12.72 15.90 8.92
C SER A 116 11.84 14.90 8.15
N VAL A 117 11.98 14.85 6.81
CA VAL A 117 11.28 13.89 5.96
C VAL A 117 11.96 12.53 6.08
N VAL A 118 11.23 11.53 6.59
CA VAL A 118 11.74 10.17 6.81
C VAL A 118 11.24 9.16 5.77
N ILE A 119 10.11 9.44 5.13
CA ILE A 119 9.56 8.61 4.05
C ILE A 119 10.01 9.18 2.70
N SER A 120 10.48 8.32 1.80
CA SER A 120 10.69 8.66 0.39
C SER A 120 9.92 7.70 -0.52
N ASP A 121 9.66 8.11 -1.77
CA ASP A 121 8.90 7.29 -2.74
C ASP A 121 9.68 6.09 -3.31
N VAL A 122 10.75 5.67 -2.64
CA VAL A 122 11.53 4.50 -3.03
C VAL A 122 10.63 3.28 -2.99
N GLU A 123 10.52 2.61 -4.14
CA GLU A 123 9.73 1.40 -4.26
C GLU A 123 10.38 0.31 -3.40
N PRO A 124 9.62 -0.41 -2.56
CA PRO A 124 10.22 -1.42 -1.70
C PRO A 124 10.96 -2.44 -2.56
N GLU A 125 12.17 -2.81 -2.13
CA GLU A 125 12.77 -4.04 -2.61
C GLU A 125 11.80 -5.17 -2.27
N THR A 126 11.37 -5.92 -3.28
CA THR A 126 10.45 -7.03 -3.06
C THR A 126 11.08 -7.99 -2.07
N GLU A 127 10.44 -8.13 -0.91
CA GLU A 127 10.88 -9.03 0.14
C GLU A 127 10.87 -10.46 -0.42
N ASN A 128 11.99 -11.18 -0.23
CA ASN A 128 12.06 -12.61 -0.49
C ASN A 128 11.03 -13.29 0.41
N LYS A 129 9.85 -13.60 -0.14
CA LYS A 129 8.85 -14.38 0.58
C LYS A 129 9.50 -15.71 0.98
N PRO A 130 9.43 -16.10 2.26
CA PRO A 130 9.92 -17.41 2.67
C PRO A 130 9.28 -18.50 1.81
N ASP A 131 10.08 -19.48 1.37
CA ASP A 131 9.58 -20.63 0.62
C ASP A 131 8.80 -21.56 1.56
N LEU A 132 7.56 -21.16 1.85
CA LEU A 132 6.60 -21.94 2.61
C LEU A 132 5.81 -22.85 1.67
N GLN A 133 6.25 -24.10 1.57
CA GLN A 133 5.58 -25.10 0.75
C GLN A 133 4.39 -25.69 1.51
N ALA A 134 3.17 -25.36 1.07
CA ALA A 134 1.94 -25.79 1.73
C ALA A 134 1.66 -27.28 1.48
N ILE A 135 1.40 -28.04 2.55
CA ILE A 135 0.88 -29.41 2.50
C ILE A 135 -0.64 -29.39 2.45
N GLU A 136 -1.26 -28.58 3.32
CA GLU A 136 -2.71 -28.49 3.45
C GLU A 136 -3.15 -27.04 3.62
N ARG A 137 -4.15 -26.64 2.84
CA ARG A 137 -4.80 -25.32 2.93
C ARG A 137 -6.31 -25.47 3.04
N VAL A 138 -6.81 -25.35 4.26
CA VAL A 138 -8.25 -25.26 4.54
C VAL A 138 -8.79 -23.93 3.99
N SER A 139 -9.85 -24.00 3.21
CA SER A 139 -10.53 -22.80 2.69
C SER A 139 -11.43 -22.16 3.78
N PRO A 140 -11.50 -20.83 3.85
CA PRO A 140 -12.31 -20.15 4.84
C PRO A 140 -13.79 -20.27 4.50
N LYS A 141 -14.63 -20.35 5.54
CA LYS A 141 -16.08 -20.34 5.37
C LYS A 141 -16.52 -18.93 4.99
N TYR A 142 -17.44 -18.85 4.03
CA TYR A 142 -18.06 -17.57 3.70
C TYR A 142 -19.07 -17.18 4.81
N PRO A 143 -18.94 -16.01 5.47
CA PRO A 143 -19.88 -15.62 6.51
C PRO A 143 -21.31 -15.51 5.97
N GLN A 144 -22.27 -16.21 6.59
CA GLN A 144 -23.66 -16.27 6.09
C GLN A 144 -24.31 -14.88 5.95
N ASN A 145 -24.06 -13.98 6.92
CA ASN A 145 -24.58 -12.61 6.88
C ASN A 145 -23.99 -11.80 5.72
N ALA A 146 -22.70 -11.98 5.42
CA ALA A 146 -22.03 -11.31 4.31
C ALA A 146 -22.58 -11.83 2.97
N ALA A 147 -22.78 -13.15 2.84
CA ALA A 147 -23.37 -13.77 1.67
C ALA A 147 -24.78 -13.24 1.40
N ARG A 148 -25.65 -13.21 2.42
CA ARG A 148 -27.03 -12.66 2.31
C ARG A 148 -27.05 -11.20 1.85
N LYS A 149 -26.06 -10.41 2.24
CA LYS A 149 -25.94 -8.99 1.87
C LYS A 149 -25.22 -8.75 0.55
N GLY A 150 -24.73 -9.80 -0.12
CA GLY A 150 -23.92 -9.64 -1.33
C GLY A 150 -22.61 -8.89 -1.09
N GLN A 151 -22.10 -8.91 0.15
CA GLN A 151 -20.81 -8.30 0.46
C GLN A 151 -19.71 -9.07 -0.26
N PHE A 152 -18.59 -8.41 -0.49
CA PHE A 152 -17.38 -9.00 -1.07
C PHE A 152 -16.19 -8.30 -0.45
N GLY A 153 -15.01 -8.88 -0.57
CA GLY A 153 -13.86 -8.31 0.08
C GLY A 153 -12.61 -9.17 0.05
N TYR A 154 -11.68 -8.85 0.93
CA TYR A 154 -10.50 -9.65 1.17
C TYR A 154 -10.01 -9.49 2.62
N VAL A 155 -9.12 -10.40 3.01
CA VAL A 155 -8.33 -10.31 4.24
C VAL A 155 -6.87 -10.59 3.89
N ASN A 156 -5.97 -9.68 4.23
CA ASN A 156 -4.52 -9.89 4.24
C ASN A 156 -4.13 -10.38 5.64
N ILE A 157 -3.65 -11.62 5.71
CA ILE A 157 -3.26 -12.28 6.95
C ILE A 157 -1.75 -12.38 7.02
N ARG A 158 -1.21 -12.19 8.23
CA ARG A 158 0.14 -12.62 8.59
C ARG A 158 0.06 -13.74 9.62
N TYR A 159 1.01 -14.65 9.57
CA TYR A 159 1.04 -15.80 10.46
C TYR A 159 2.46 -16.27 10.73
N VAL A 160 2.64 -17.03 11.81
CA VAL A 160 3.88 -17.72 12.16
C VAL A 160 3.68 -19.21 11.94
N VAL A 161 4.64 -19.84 11.25
CA VAL A 161 4.75 -21.30 11.10
C VAL A 161 5.83 -21.81 12.04
N ASP A 162 5.55 -22.88 12.78
CA ASP A 162 6.51 -23.55 13.66
C ASP A 162 7.51 -24.44 12.88
N GLU A 163 8.47 -25.02 13.60
CA GLU A 163 9.51 -25.89 13.05
C GLU A 163 8.93 -27.18 12.41
N GLN A 164 7.73 -27.59 12.81
CA GLN A 164 7.00 -28.76 12.31
C GLN A 164 6.01 -28.42 11.18
N GLY A 165 5.95 -27.16 10.74
CA GLY A 165 5.07 -26.72 9.67
C GLY A 165 3.63 -26.40 10.11
N GLY A 166 3.34 -26.36 11.41
CA GLY A 166 2.06 -25.93 11.97
C GLY A 166 1.96 -24.40 12.06
N VAL A 167 0.77 -23.83 11.84
CA VAL A 167 0.54 -22.40 12.06
C VAL A 167 0.22 -22.16 13.54
N ILE A 168 1.04 -21.35 14.22
CA ILE A 168 0.98 -21.14 15.68
C ILE A 168 0.49 -19.76 16.10
N ALA A 169 0.53 -18.78 15.21
CA ALA A 169 0.01 -17.43 15.46
C ALA A 169 -0.54 -16.83 14.16
N VAL A 170 -1.62 -16.05 14.25
CA VAL A 170 -2.30 -15.46 13.09
C VAL A 170 -2.85 -14.09 13.45
N ASP A 171 -2.65 -13.11 12.57
CA ASP A 171 -3.18 -11.76 12.70
C ASP A 171 -3.64 -11.19 11.36
N THR A 172 -4.48 -10.18 11.40
CA THR A 172 -4.91 -9.45 10.21
C THR A 172 -4.04 -8.23 10.01
N LEU A 173 -3.38 -8.14 8.86
CA LEU A 173 -2.64 -6.94 8.45
C LEU A 173 -3.60 -5.87 7.93
N ASP A 174 -4.52 -6.28 7.07
CA ASP A 174 -5.47 -5.39 6.41
C ASP A 174 -6.67 -6.20 5.94
N SER A 175 -7.84 -5.57 5.86
CA SER A 175 -9.06 -6.20 5.40
C SER A 175 -10.01 -5.18 4.82
N PHE A 176 -10.78 -5.63 3.83
CA PHE A 176 -11.89 -4.84 3.31
C PHE A 176 -13.09 -5.75 3.06
N PRO A 177 -14.31 -5.35 3.46
CA PRO A 177 -14.58 -4.38 4.53
C PRO A 177 -14.15 -4.95 5.89
N GLU A 178 -13.85 -4.05 6.82
CA GLU A 178 -13.46 -4.43 8.17
C GLU A 178 -14.58 -5.16 8.94
N ASN A 179 -14.19 -6.08 9.81
CA ASN A 179 -15.05 -6.86 10.71
C ASN A 179 -16.10 -7.73 10.00
N VAL A 180 -15.80 -8.21 8.81
CA VAL A 180 -16.70 -9.06 8.02
C VAL A 180 -16.13 -10.46 7.79
N PHE A 181 -14.87 -10.57 7.38
CA PHE A 181 -14.28 -11.82 6.87
C PHE A 181 -13.13 -12.35 7.74
N GLU A 182 -12.56 -11.51 8.60
CA GLU A 182 -11.34 -11.73 9.38
C GLU A 182 -11.45 -12.98 10.25
N LYS A 183 -12.56 -13.13 10.97
CA LYS A 183 -12.78 -14.28 11.85
C LYS A 183 -12.67 -15.61 11.10
N GLU A 184 -13.36 -15.74 9.97
CA GLU A 184 -13.38 -16.99 9.19
C GLU A 184 -12.06 -17.22 8.46
N ALA A 185 -11.41 -16.13 8.01
CA ALA A 185 -10.10 -16.18 7.38
C ALA A 185 -9.01 -16.67 8.37
N MET A 186 -8.95 -16.07 9.56
CA MET A 186 -8.00 -16.48 10.60
C MET A 186 -8.26 -17.91 11.08
N ALA A 187 -9.53 -18.31 11.25
CA ALA A 187 -9.88 -19.67 11.65
C ALA A 187 -9.42 -20.72 10.64
N ALA A 188 -9.45 -20.40 9.34
CA ALA A 188 -8.94 -21.27 8.29
C ALA A 188 -7.41 -21.37 8.30
N VAL A 189 -6.72 -20.22 8.40
CA VAL A 189 -5.25 -20.16 8.38
C VAL A 189 -4.63 -20.91 9.58
N LYS A 190 -5.27 -20.88 10.76
CA LYS A 190 -4.84 -21.67 11.93
C LYS A 190 -4.81 -23.19 11.68
N GLN A 191 -5.54 -23.68 10.69
CA GLN A 191 -5.61 -25.11 10.34
C GLN A 191 -4.63 -25.50 9.22
N TRP A 192 -3.87 -24.55 8.67
CA TRP A 192 -2.95 -24.83 7.59
C TRP A 192 -1.73 -25.64 8.06
N ARG A 193 -1.13 -26.38 7.11
CA ARG A 193 0.08 -27.16 7.32
C ARG A 193 1.06 -26.93 6.18
N TYR A 194 2.34 -26.83 6.54
CA TYR A 194 3.47 -26.59 5.67
C TYR A 194 4.51 -27.70 5.80
N GLN A 195 5.40 -27.82 4.82
CA GLN A 195 6.56 -28.69 4.92
C GLN A 195 7.43 -28.26 6.12
N PRO A 196 7.79 -29.18 7.02
CA PRO A 196 8.68 -28.87 8.13
C PRO A 196 10.03 -28.36 7.63
N THR A 197 10.46 -27.20 8.10
CA THR A 197 11.77 -26.62 7.76
C THR A 197 12.75 -26.67 8.93
N GLY A 198 12.30 -27.12 10.11
CA GLY A 198 13.11 -27.15 11.33
C GLY A 198 13.37 -25.76 11.93
N LYS A 199 12.77 -24.70 11.38
CA LYS A 199 12.87 -23.33 11.87
C LYS A 199 11.50 -22.67 11.79
N LYS A 200 11.22 -21.76 12.73
CA LYS A 200 10.01 -20.94 12.64
C LYS A 200 10.14 -19.92 11.50
N GLN A 201 9.04 -19.63 10.82
CA GLN A 201 9.02 -18.72 9.67
C GLN A 201 7.77 -17.85 9.66
N LEU A 202 7.91 -16.62 9.16
CA LEU A 202 6.77 -15.72 8.92
C LEU A 202 6.13 -16.01 7.58
N GLY A 203 4.80 -16.03 7.55
CA GLY A 203 4.03 -16.15 6.33
C GLY A 203 3.05 -14.99 6.19
N SER A 204 2.67 -14.72 4.94
CA SER A 204 1.56 -13.83 4.64
C SER A 204 0.69 -14.42 3.52
N VAL A 205 -0.60 -14.13 3.56
CA VAL A 205 -1.53 -14.56 2.52
C VAL A 205 -2.67 -13.56 2.37
N LYS A 206 -3.10 -13.33 1.13
CA LYS A 206 -4.35 -12.61 0.85
C LYS A 206 -5.44 -13.61 0.53
N MET A 207 -6.58 -13.49 1.19
CA MET A 207 -7.76 -14.30 0.96
C MET A 207 -8.87 -13.41 0.39
N THR A 208 -9.35 -13.72 -0.81
CA THR A 208 -10.43 -13.00 -1.47
C THR A 208 -11.78 -13.67 -1.18
N PHE A 209 -12.78 -12.87 -0.81
CA PHE A 209 -14.14 -13.31 -0.54
C PHE A 209 -15.11 -12.74 -1.58
N THR A 210 -15.43 -13.54 -2.60
CA THR A 210 -16.44 -13.20 -3.61
C THR A 210 -17.40 -14.36 -3.81
N MET A 211 -18.67 -14.06 -4.12
CA MET A 211 -19.64 -15.06 -4.57
C MET A 211 -19.59 -15.12 -6.09
N GLY A 212 -18.70 -15.97 -6.62
CA GLY A 212 -18.39 -16.02 -8.05
C GLY A 212 -17.42 -14.92 -8.50
N PRO A 213 -17.28 -14.71 -9.82
CA PRO A 213 -16.39 -13.69 -10.37
C PRO A 213 -16.79 -12.30 -9.91
N LEU A 214 -15.80 -11.49 -9.51
CA LEU A 214 -16.00 -10.09 -9.16
C LEU A 214 -16.70 -9.35 -10.31
N GLN A 215 -17.86 -8.76 -10.05
CA GLN A 215 -18.65 -8.09 -11.07
C GLN A 215 -18.32 -6.60 -11.11
N GLN A 216 -17.88 -6.11 -12.28
CA GLN A 216 -17.59 -4.69 -12.53
C GLN A 216 -18.70 -3.77 -12.03
N LYS A 217 -19.95 -3.99 -12.48
CA LYS A 217 -21.12 -3.18 -12.11
C LYS A 217 -21.43 -3.19 -10.62
N SER A 218 -21.05 -4.24 -9.90
CA SER A 218 -21.26 -4.30 -8.44
C SER A 218 -20.24 -3.44 -7.72
N LEU A 219 -18.98 -3.46 -8.16
CA LEU A 219 -17.94 -2.60 -7.61
C LEU A 219 -18.21 -1.13 -7.93
N GLU A 220 -18.55 -0.80 -9.17
CA GLU A 220 -18.89 0.57 -9.59
C GLU A 220 -20.09 1.13 -8.82
N ARG A 221 -21.14 0.32 -8.59
CA ARG A 221 -22.28 0.72 -7.73
C ARG A 221 -21.85 1.00 -6.30
N TRP A 222 -20.92 0.21 -5.76
CA TRP A 222 -20.41 0.42 -4.41
C TRP A 222 -19.62 1.74 -4.33
N LEU A 223 -18.67 1.95 -5.25
CA LEU A 223 -17.89 3.18 -5.37
C LEU A 223 -18.79 4.42 -5.47
N LYS A 224 -19.83 4.35 -6.31
CA LYS A 224 -20.82 5.43 -6.46
C LYS A 224 -21.66 5.64 -5.20
N LYS A 225 -22.17 4.57 -4.58
CA LYS A 225 -23.03 4.65 -3.39
C LYS A 225 -22.35 5.37 -2.23
N TYR A 226 -21.06 5.15 -2.03
CA TYR A 226 -20.28 5.76 -0.94
C TYR A 226 -19.41 6.93 -1.42
N GLN A 227 -19.60 7.40 -2.66
CA GLN A 227 -18.88 8.54 -3.24
C GLN A 227 -17.35 8.44 -3.10
N ILE A 228 -16.82 7.22 -3.20
CA ILE A 228 -15.43 6.89 -2.87
C ILE A 228 -14.45 7.74 -3.67
N TRP A 229 -14.62 7.80 -5.00
CA TRP A 229 -13.77 8.62 -5.86
C TRP A 229 -13.79 10.10 -5.50
N ALA A 230 -14.97 10.65 -5.22
CA ALA A 230 -15.11 12.07 -4.92
C ALA A 230 -14.41 12.44 -3.62
N TYR A 231 -14.62 11.67 -2.55
CA TYR A 231 -13.98 11.93 -1.26
C TYR A 231 -12.50 11.57 -1.25
N ALA A 232 -12.07 10.54 -1.99
CA ALA A 232 -10.66 10.23 -2.15
C ALA A 232 -9.90 11.35 -2.88
N ALA A 233 -10.48 11.88 -3.96
CA ALA A 233 -9.93 13.03 -4.69
C ALA A 233 -9.96 14.32 -3.86
N ALA A 234 -10.93 14.48 -2.95
CA ALA A 234 -10.98 15.59 -2.00
C ALA A 234 -9.98 15.48 -0.84
N GLY A 235 -9.14 14.44 -0.81
CA GLY A 235 -8.08 14.29 0.20
C GLY A 235 -8.48 13.51 1.45
N SER A 236 -9.60 12.79 1.47
CA SER A 236 -9.98 11.96 2.63
C SER A 236 -9.12 10.69 2.70
N PRO A 237 -8.22 10.53 3.70
CA PRO A 237 -7.33 9.37 3.78
C PRO A 237 -8.09 8.03 3.83
N GLN A 238 -9.21 7.97 4.53
CA GLN A 238 -10.01 6.75 4.67
C GLN A 238 -10.64 6.33 3.34
N HIS A 239 -11.10 7.30 2.53
CA HIS A 239 -11.66 7.00 1.21
C HIS A 239 -10.56 6.64 0.21
N GLN A 240 -9.37 7.23 0.34
CA GLN A 240 -8.19 6.85 -0.44
C GLN A 240 -7.76 5.42 -0.12
N GLU A 241 -7.70 5.06 1.16
CA GLU A 241 -7.43 3.67 1.60
C GLU A 241 -8.46 2.71 1.00
N ALA A 242 -9.76 2.99 1.19
CA ALA A 242 -10.83 2.15 0.68
C ALA A 242 -10.78 2.01 -0.85
N LEU A 243 -10.46 3.08 -1.58
CA LEU A 243 -10.30 3.06 -3.03
C LEU A 243 -9.11 2.19 -3.46
N GLY A 244 -7.96 2.35 -2.81
CA GLY A 244 -6.79 1.50 -3.02
C GLY A 244 -7.13 0.02 -2.79
N SER A 245 -7.80 -0.28 -1.68
CA SER A 245 -8.21 -1.63 -1.31
C SER A 245 -9.16 -2.26 -2.33
N LEU A 246 -10.11 -1.50 -2.85
CA LEU A 246 -11.03 -1.94 -3.90
C LEU A 246 -10.36 -2.14 -5.26
N LEU A 247 -9.47 -1.23 -5.66
CA LEU A 247 -8.68 -1.39 -6.88
C LEU A 247 -7.73 -2.58 -6.76
N HIS A 248 -7.15 -2.83 -5.58
CA HIS A 248 -6.30 -3.99 -5.31
C HIS A 248 -7.10 -5.29 -5.36
N LEU A 249 -8.35 -5.27 -4.90
CA LEU A 249 -9.26 -6.40 -5.07
C LEU A 249 -9.51 -6.67 -6.56
N ALA A 250 -9.86 -5.64 -7.35
CA ALA A 250 -10.07 -5.81 -8.79
C ALA A 250 -8.81 -6.31 -9.50
N TYR A 251 -7.66 -5.69 -9.23
CA TYR A 251 -6.35 -6.08 -9.75
C TYR A 251 -6.05 -7.56 -9.49
N ASN A 252 -6.20 -8.04 -8.24
CA ASN A 252 -5.93 -9.45 -7.92
C ASN A 252 -6.97 -10.44 -8.47
N ASN A 253 -8.12 -9.96 -8.94
CA ASN A 253 -9.11 -10.79 -9.64
C ASN A 253 -8.91 -10.79 -11.16
N SER A 254 -8.04 -9.93 -11.70
CA SER A 254 -7.99 -9.62 -13.13
C SER A 254 -6.98 -10.39 -13.96
N ASN A 255 -6.00 -11.05 -13.32
CA ASN A 255 -4.87 -11.69 -14.00
C ASN A 255 -4.13 -10.81 -15.02
N VAL A 256 -4.22 -9.48 -14.88
CA VAL A 256 -3.47 -8.52 -15.70
C VAL A 256 -2.60 -7.62 -14.83
N GLY A 257 -1.44 -7.27 -15.37
CA GLY A 257 -0.62 -6.15 -14.89
C GLY A 257 -1.17 -4.84 -15.43
N LEU A 258 -0.97 -3.74 -14.68
CA LEU A 258 -1.27 -2.40 -15.15
C LEU A 258 0.04 -1.60 -15.22
N ASP A 259 0.31 -1.02 -16.38
CA ASP A 259 1.42 -0.09 -16.58
C ASP A 259 0.93 1.34 -16.53
N ASN A 260 1.70 2.22 -15.89
CA ASN A 260 1.35 3.62 -15.78
C ASN A 260 1.46 4.30 -17.14
N ASP A 261 0.35 4.88 -17.60
CA ASP A 261 0.28 5.75 -18.76
C ASP A 261 -0.49 7.02 -18.38
N GLU A 262 0.23 8.13 -18.20
CA GLU A 262 -0.37 9.42 -17.81
C GLU A 262 -1.30 10.00 -18.89
N GLN A 263 -1.15 9.55 -20.15
CA GLN A 263 -2.00 9.99 -21.26
C GLN A 263 -3.25 9.12 -21.40
N ALA A 264 -3.30 7.97 -20.73
CA ALA A 264 -4.48 7.10 -20.77
C ALA A 264 -5.70 7.79 -20.15
N ALA A 265 -6.85 7.61 -20.80
CA ALA A 265 -8.11 8.18 -20.35
C ALA A 265 -8.53 7.67 -18.97
N PHE A 266 -9.10 8.57 -18.16
CA PHE A 266 -9.64 8.28 -16.84
C PHE A 266 -11.15 8.55 -16.78
N ASP A 267 -11.90 7.63 -16.19
CA ASP A 267 -13.33 7.76 -15.91
C ASP A 267 -13.64 7.16 -14.52
N ALA A 268 -13.89 8.02 -13.55
CA ALA A 268 -14.23 7.62 -12.18
C ALA A 268 -15.50 6.74 -12.07
N ASN A 269 -16.37 6.75 -13.08
CA ASN A 269 -17.60 5.96 -13.07
C ASN A 269 -17.48 4.63 -13.82
N LYS A 270 -16.37 4.40 -14.54
CA LYS A 270 -16.21 3.23 -15.41
C LYS A 270 -14.81 2.63 -15.25
N LEU A 271 -14.73 1.57 -14.46
CA LEU A 271 -13.47 0.87 -14.25
C LEU A 271 -13.02 0.16 -15.54
N PRO A 272 -11.71 -0.02 -15.76
CA PRO A 272 -11.20 -0.78 -16.91
C PRO A 272 -11.78 -2.19 -16.93
N ALA A 273 -12.47 -2.57 -18.01
CA ALA A 273 -13.12 -3.88 -18.12
C ALA A 273 -12.11 -5.05 -18.04
N VAL A 274 -10.85 -4.79 -18.40
CA VAL A 274 -9.75 -5.75 -18.27
C VAL A 274 -9.56 -6.22 -16.82
N LEU A 275 -9.89 -5.37 -15.83
CA LEU A 275 -9.81 -5.72 -14.41
C LEU A 275 -10.87 -6.77 -13.96
N PHE A 276 -11.81 -7.12 -14.84
CA PHE A 276 -12.92 -8.03 -14.54
C PHE A 276 -13.05 -9.16 -15.57
N ALA A 277 -11.99 -9.39 -16.37
CA ALA A 277 -11.98 -10.47 -17.33
C ALA A 277 -12.18 -11.82 -16.62
N LYS A 278 -13.11 -12.64 -17.11
CA LYS A 278 -13.39 -13.99 -16.60
C LYS A 278 -12.27 -14.96 -16.99
N ASN A 279 -11.08 -14.81 -16.44
CA ASN A 279 -10.05 -15.83 -16.55
C ASN A 279 -9.50 -16.07 -15.15
N SER A 280 -10.02 -17.07 -14.45
CA SER A 280 -9.54 -17.46 -13.12
C SER A 280 -8.20 -18.20 -13.16
N ASN A 281 -7.75 -18.63 -14.35
CA ASN A 281 -6.49 -19.35 -14.49
C ASN A 281 -5.44 -18.43 -15.13
N ILE A 282 -4.40 -18.09 -14.36
CA ILE A 282 -3.18 -17.52 -14.92
C ILE A 282 -2.55 -18.62 -15.77
N PRO A 283 -2.32 -18.41 -17.08
CA PRO A 283 -1.60 -19.38 -17.89
C PRO A 283 -0.24 -19.65 -17.25
N SER A 284 0.02 -20.92 -16.91
CA SER A 284 1.34 -21.36 -16.48
C SER A 284 1.97 -22.22 -17.55
N ALA A 285 3.27 -22.04 -17.78
CA ALA A 285 4.05 -22.88 -18.68
C ALA A 285 5.38 -23.25 -18.05
N THR A 286 5.93 -24.39 -18.48
CA THR A 286 7.30 -24.77 -18.10
C THR A 286 8.28 -23.97 -18.96
N ILE A 287 9.15 -23.20 -18.31
CA ILE A 287 10.27 -22.51 -18.97
C ILE A 287 11.55 -22.91 -18.23
N GLU A 288 12.35 -23.75 -18.89
CA GLU A 288 13.58 -24.31 -18.33
C GLU A 288 14.51 -23.20 -17.81
N HIS A 289 15.08 -23.42 -16.63
CA HIS A 289 15.99 -22.49 -15.92
C HIS A 289 15.39 -21.15 -15.46
N PHE A 290 14.11 -20.87 -15.72
CA PHE A 290 13.49 -19.61 -15.27
C PHE A 290 13.21 -19.62 -13.76
N HIS A 291 13.73 -18.62 -13.06
CA HIS A 291 13.44 -18.34 -11.65
C HIS A 291 13.19 -16.84 -11.42
N GLY A 292 12.34 -16.49 -10.46
CA GLY A 292 12.13 -15.09 -10.09
C GLY A 292 11.15 -14.38 -11.02
N TYR A 293 11.54 -13.20 -11.52
CA TYR A 293 10.68 -12.29 -12.27
C TYR A 293 11.33 -11.81 -13.57
N ALA A 294 10.52 -11.65 -14.62
CA ALA A 294 10.89 -10.89 -15.81
C ALA A 294 9.68 -10.15 -16.38
N LYS A 295 9.93 -8.97 -16.96
CA LYS A 295 8.99 -8.20 -17.76
C LYS A 295 9.55 -8.09 -19.16
N VAL A 296 8.76 -8.46 -20.17
CA VAL A 296 9.24 -8.60 -21.55
C VAL A 296 8.28 -7.98 -22.56
N GLU A 297 8.81 -7.53 -23.68
CA GLU A 297 8.04 -7.15 -24.86
C GLU A 297 7.98 -8.34 -25.82
N VAL A 298 6.79 -8.56 -26.38
CA VAL A 298 6.48 -9.68 -27.27
C VAL A 298 5.84 -9.14 -28.54
N ASN A 299 6.23 -9.67 -29.70
CA ASN A 299 5.65 -9.31 -31.00
C ASN A 299 4.37 -10.11 -31.33
N ASP A 300 3.79 -9.89 -32.51
CA ASP A 300 2.56 -10.57 -32.95
C ASP A 300 2.74 -12.08 -33.21
N GLU A 301 3.98 -12.55 -33.34
CA GLU A 301 4.33 -13.96 -33.48
C GLU A 301 4.48 -14.67 -32.12
N GLY A 302 4.36 -13.93 -31.01
CA GLY A 302 4.59 -14.46 -29.67
C GLY A 302 6.07 -14.58 -29.30
N ILE A 303 6.97 -13.96 -30.05
CA ILE A 303 8.43 -13.97 -29.79
C ILE A 303 8.80 -12.81 -28.87
N VAL A 304 9.60 -13.09 -27.84
CA VAL A 304 10.17 -12.07 -26.95
C VAL A 304 11.21 -11.25 -27.72
N THR A 305 10.95 -9.96 -27.88
CA THR A 305 11.83 -9.02 -28.60
C THR A 305 12.72 -8.21 -27.67
N LYS A 306 12.31 -8.03 -26.40
CA LYS A 306 13.04 -7.21 -25.43
C LYS A 306 12.79 -7.68 -24.00
N ILE A 307 13.85 -7.66 -23.18
CA ILE A 307 13.75 -7.75 -21.72
C ILE A 307 13.66 -6.33 -21.17
N LEU A 308 12.55 -5.99 -20.53
CA LEU A 308 12.31 -4.67 -19.91
C LEU A 308 12.82 -4.63 -18.47
N GLU A 309 12.66 -5.75 -17.76
CA GLU A 309 13.10 -5.91 -16.37
C GLU A 309 13.33 -7.40 -16.09
N ALA A 310 14.33 -7.74 -15.29
CA ALA A 310 14.51 -9.09 -14.77
C ALA A 310 15.11 -9.05 -13.37
N LYS A 311 14.59 -9.87 -12.46
CA LYS A 311 15.02 -9.92 -11.06
C LYS A 311 15.07 -11.37 -10.59
N TYR A 312 16.04 -11.66 -9.72
CA TYR A 312 16.19 -12.94 -9.02
C TYR A 312 16.44 -14.15 -9.93
N GLN A 313 17.05 -13.97 -11.10
CA GLN A 313 17.49 -15.12 -11.89
C GLN A 313 18.59 -15.90 -11.14
N ARG A 314 18.58 -17.24 -11.25
CA ARG A 314 19.52 -18.11 -10.53
C ARG A 314 20.66 -18.62 -11.42
N SER A 315 20.32 -19.45 -12.40
CA SER A 315 21.29 -20.25 -13.15
C SER A 315 21.68 -19.65 -14.50
N LYS A 316 20.75 -18.96 -15.18
CA LYS A 316 20.98 -18.28 -16.46
C LYS A 316 20.33 -16.90 -16.45
N SER A 317 20.84 -15.99 -17.26
CA SER A 317 20.26 -14.66 -17.44
C SER A 317 18.88 -14.73 -18.09
N ALA A 318 18.02 -13.73 -17.86
CA ALA A 318 16.70 -13.69 -18.48
C ALA A 318 16.81 -13.56 -20.01
N GLU A 319 17.84 -12.88 -20.50
CA GLU A 319 18.17 -12.74 -21.92
C GLU A 319 18.44 -14.10 -22.55
N GLU A 320 19.30 -14.93 -21.95
CA GLU A 320 19.57 -16.28 -22.45
C GLU A 320 18.34 -17.19 -22.40
N ILE A 321 17.49 -17.02 -21.39
CA ILE A 321 16.31 -17.86 -21.20
C ILE A 321 15.21 -17.46 -22.19
N LEU A 322 14.96 -16.16 -22.39
CA LEU A 322 13.74 -15.65 -23.02
C LEU A 322 13.96 -14.92 -24.36
N LEU A 323 15.06 -14.18 -24.55
CA LEU A 323 15.20 -13.28 -25.69
C LEU A 323 15.23 -14.05 -27.03
N ASN A 324 14.47 -13.55 -28.01
CA ASN A 324 14.29 -14.16 -29.33
C ASN A 324 13.68 -15.58 -29.29
N LYS A 325 12.99 -15.95 -28.20
CA LYS A 325 12.28 -17.22 -28.06
C LYS A 325 10.77 -17.02 -27.97
N PRO A 326 9.97 -18.01 -28.38
CA PRO A 326 8.53 -17.95 -28.23
C PRO A 326 8.13 -17.98 -26.74
N LEU A 327 7.24 -17.07 -26.36
CA LEU A 327 6.60 -17.07 -25.05
C LEU A 327 5.35 -17.97 -25.10
N PRO A 328 5.27 -19.04 -24.28
CA PRO A 328 4.14 -19.95 -24.30
C PRO A 328 2.79 -19.23 -24.09
N ASN A 329 1.74 -19.72 -24.75
CA ASN A 329 0.37 -19.20 -24.64
C ASN A 329 0.21 -17.70 -24.99
N THR A 330 1.18 -17.13 -25.71
CA THR A 330 1.20 -15.71 -26.08
C THR A 330 1.09 -15.58 -27.60
N ARG A 331 0.01 -14.96 -28.09
CA ARG A 331 -0.28 -14.78 -29.53
C ARG A 331 -0.69 -13.35 -29.90
N LYS A 332 -0.43 -12.39 -29.01
CA LYS A 332 -0.72 -10.98 -29.21
C LYS A 332 0.51 -10.18 -28.82
N ALA A 333 0.89 -9.22 -29.65
CA ALA A 333 1.93 -8.28 -29.26
C ALA A 333 1.55 -7.55 -27.97
N GLY A 334 2.57 -7.20 -27.19
CA GLY A 334 2.41 -6.43 -25.97
C GLY A 334 3.46 -6.75 -24.92
N VAL A 335 3.21 -6.26 -23.71
CA VAL A 335 4.10 -6.43 -22.57
C VAL A 335 3.58 -7.53 -21.68
N TYR A 336 4.46 -8.41 -21.23
CA TYR A 336 4.11 -9.57 -20.40
C TYR A 336 5.01 -9.68 -19.18
N GLY A 337 4.41 -10.09 -18.06
CA GLY A 337 5.10 -10.45 -16.83
C GLY A 337 5.21 -11.95 -16.68
N LEU A 338 6.39 -12.40 -16.30
CA LEU A 338 6.72 -13.78 -15.98
C LEU A 338 7.11 -13.83 -14.51
N SER A 339 6.53 -14.78 -13.77
CA SER A 339 6.90 -15.00 -12.36
C SER A 339 6.94 -16.49 -12.02
N SER A 340 7.95 -16.91 -11.29
CA SER A 340 8.15 -18.28 -10.86
C SER A 340 8.66 -18.32 -9.42
N GLN A 341 7.95 -19.04 -8.55
CA GLN A 341 8.37 -19.30 -7.17
C GLN A 341 8.93 -20.71 -6.98
N ILE A 342 8.53 -21.64 -7.86
CA ILE A 342 9.01 -23.01 -7.93
C ILE A 342 9.64 -23.13 -9.32
N ASP A 343 10.93 -23.51 -9.38
CA ASP A 343 11.71 -23.52 -10.61
C ASP A 343 10.90 -24.08 -11.80
N GLU A 344 11.03 -23.40 -12.94
CA GLU A 344 10.43 -23.74 -14.24
C GLU A 344 8.92 -23.56 -14.38
N LYS A 345 8.10 -23.56 -13.31
CA LYS A 345 6.65 -23.32 -13.44
C LYS A 345 6.35 -21.81 -13.46
N VAL A 346 6.29 -21.25 -14.66
CA VAL A 346 6.17 -19.81 -14.86
C VAL A 346 4.74 -19.37 -15.10
N SER A 347 4.25 -18.45 -14.27
CA SER A 347 2.99 -17.74 -14.46
C SER A 347 3.18 -16.56 -15.40
N ILE A 348 2.36 -16.48 -16.46
CA ILE A 348 2.46 -15.46 -17.51
C ILE A 348 1.18 -14.61 -17.50
N HIS A 349 1.34 -13.28 -17.44
CA HIS A 349 0.22 -12.33 -17.46
C HIS A 349 0.54 -11.11 -18.34
N GLN A 350 -0.48 -10.54 -18.98
CA GLN A 350 -0.33 -9.37 -19.83
C GLN A 350 -0.32 -8.08 -18.98
N PHE A 351 0.54 -7.13 -19.32
CA PHE A 351 0.49 -5.75 -18.84
C PHE A 351 -0.29 -4.89 -19.83
N VAL A 352 -1.19 -4.06 -19.30
CA VAL A 352 -2.00 -3.13 -20.08
C VAL A 352 -1.74 -1.70 -19.59
N PRO A 353 -1.46 -0.75 -20.50
CA PRO A 353 -1.36 0.66 -20.15
C PRO A 353 -2.69 1.15 -19.54
N ALA A 354 -2.60 1.84 -18.41
CA ALA A 354 -3.74 2.40 -17.71
C ALA A 354 -3.36 3.70 -17.00
N ASN A 355 -4.37 4.56 -16.84
CA ASN A 355 -4.19 5.77 -16.07
C ASN A 355 -3.75 5.43 -14.63
N PRO A 356 -2.73 6.11 -14.06
CA PRO A 356 -2.22 5.84 -12.72
C PRO A 356 -3.28 5.86 -11.62
N LEU A 357 -4.39 6.58 -11.81
CA LEU A 357 -5.49 6.61 -10.85
C LEU A 357 -6.21 5.27 -10.70
N TYR A 358 -6.07 4.33 -11.63
CA TYR A 358 -6.56 2.96 -11.46
C TYR A 358 -5.60 2.05 -10.68
N GLN A 359 -4.39 2.54 -10.36
CA GLN A 359 -3.42 1.78 -9.59
C GLN A 359 -3.75 1.85 -8.12
N TYR A 360 -3.92 0.68 -7.49
CA TYR A 360 -4.18 0.61 -6.06
C TYR A 360 -3.04 1.20 -5.21
N LYS A 361 -1.78 1.01 -5.65
CA LYS A 361 -0.59 1.53 -4.96
C LYS A 361 -0.60 3.05 -4.87
N TYR A 362 -1.11 3.75 -5.89
CA TYR A 362 -1.23 5.20 -5.89
C TYR A 362 -2.06 5.64 -4.67
N TRP A 363 -3.28 5.11 -4.56
CA TRP A 363 -4.21 5.49 -3.50
C TRP A 363 -3.77 5.08 -2.10
N TRP A 364 -3.16 3.92 -1.93
CA TRP A 364 -2.59 3.54 -0.63
C TRP A 364 -1.42 4.43 -0.21
N LYS A 365 -0.51 4.76 -1.13
CA LYS A 365 0.58 5.71 -0.83
C LYS A 365 0.01 7.08 -0.45
N THR A 366 -0.95 7.59 -1.22
CA THR A 366 -1.62 8.86 -0.93
C THR A 366 -2.33 8.83 0.43
N ALA A 367 -3.09 7.76 0.73
CA ALA A 367 -3.75 7.58 2.01
C ALA A 367 -2.76 7.59 3.18
N ALA A 368 -1.66 6.84 3.06
CA ALA A 368 -0.63 6.75 4.08
C ALA A 368 0.02 8.12 4.33
N LYS A 369 0.39 8.84 3.27
CA LYS A 369 0.93 10.22 3.34
C LYS A 369 -0.09 11.20 3.93
N ASN A 370 -1.39 10.98 3.73
CA ASN A 370 -2.48 11.77 4.31
C ASN A 370 -2.86 11.39 5.75
N GLY A 371 -2.13 10.46 6.37
CA GLY A 371 -2.30 10.09 7.77
C GLY A 371 -3.15 8.85 8.02
N ASP A 372 -3.48 8.07 7.00
CA ASP A 372 -4.23 6.82 7.18
C ASP A 372 -3.37 5.72 7.81
N LEU A 373 -3.61 5.40 9.09
CA LEU A 373 -2.81 4.42 9.82
C LEU A 373 -2.88 3.00 9.21
N ARG A 374 -4.01 2.60 8.60
CA ARG A 374 -4.13 1.27 7.98
C ARG A 374 -3.25 1.19 6.74
N ALA A 375 -3.28 2.21 5.89
CA ALA A 375 -2.38 2.29 4.75
C ALA A 375 -0.90 2.34 5.18
N GLN A 376 -0.57 3.08 6.24
CA GLN A 376 0.79 3.12 6.80
C GLN A 376 1.26 1.74 7.27
N ARG A 377 0.44 1.01 8.04
CA ARG A 377 0.75 -0.35 8.52
C ARG A 377 0.88 -1.35 7.37
N PHE A 378 0.05 -1.23 6.35
CA PHE A 378 0.15 -2.04 5.15
C PHE A 378 1.48 -1.81 4.42
N LEU A 379 1.90 -0.55 4.26
CA LEU A 379 3.19 -0.23 3.63
C LEU A 379 4.38 -0.66 4.49
N ALA A 380 4.30 -0.49 5.81
CA ALA A 380 5.32 -0.95 6.77
C ALA A 380 5.56 -2.46 6.74
N ALA A 381 4.65 -3.25 6.13
CA ALA A 381 4.86 -4.67 5.89
C ALA A 381 6.11 -4.99 5.07
N THR A 382 6.42 -4.11 4.13
CA THR A 382 7.42 -4.37 3.08
C THR A 382 8.33 -3.17 2.86
N ASN A 383 8.11 -2.05 3.55
CA ASN A 383 8.92 -0.85 3.42
C ASN A 383 9.50 -0.46 4.78
N LYS A 384 10.83 -0.50 4.87
CA LYS A 384 11.57 -0.25 6.11
C LYS A 384 11.39 1.16 6.66
N GLN A 385 11.25 2.18 5.81
CA GLN A 385 11.03 3.56 6.27
C GLN A 385 9.66 3.70 6.96
N TRP A 386 8.62 3.08 6.41
CA TRP A 386 7.29 3.07 7.05
C TRP A 386 7.30 2.25 8.35
N GLU A 387 8.03 1.14 8.37
CA GLU A 387 8.26 0.36 9.59
C GLU A 387 8.93 1.19 10.68
N ASP A 388 10.05 1.84 10.38
CA ASP A 388 10.80 2.66 11.32
C ASP A 388 9.99 3.88 11.78
N TYR A 389 9.25 4.51 10.86
CA TYR A 389 8.33 5.59 11.19
C TYR A 389 7.28 5.11 12.22
N LEU A 390 6.60 3.99 11.98
CA LEU A 390 5.58 3.50 12.90
C LEU A 390 6.16 2.99 14.23
N LEU A 391 7.37 2.42 14.23
CA LEU A 391 8.08 2.11 15.47
C LEU A 391 8.37 3.37 16.28
N SER A 392 8.75 4.47 15.63
CA SER A 392 8.95 5.78 16.30
C SER A 392 7.66 6.39 16.85
N LYS A 393 6.49 5.93 16.36
CA LYS A 393 5.16 6.27 16.86
C LYS A 393 4.62 5.27 17.88
N ASP A 394 5.47 4.34 18.32
CA ASP A 394 5.12 3.24 19.21
C ASP A 394 3.92 2.40 18.71
N ASP A 395 3.76 2.21 17.40
CA ASP A 395 2.65 1.43 16.86
C ASP A 395 2.71 -0.05 17.35
N PRO A 396 1.69 -0.53 18.08
CA PRO A 396 1.77 -1.84 18.73
C PRO A 396 1.74 -3.02 17.74
N GLN A 397 1.08 -2.87 16.58
CA GLN A 397 1.03 -3.92 15.58
C GLN A 397 2.40 -4.07 14.91
N VAL A 398 3.04 -2.96 14.54
CA VAL A 398 4.40 -2.98 13.99
C VAL A 398 5.40 -3.47 15.02
N GLN A 399 5.36 -2.99 16.27
CA GLN A 399 6.19 -3.49 17.36
C GLN A 399 6.08 -5.02 17.50
N THR A 400 4.85 -5.56 17.43
CA THR A 400 4.62 -7.00 17.57
C THR A 400 5.27 -7.79 16.45
N TRP A 401 5.03 -7.41 15.20
CA TRP A 401 5.52 -8.14 14.04
C TRP A 401 7.04 -7.97 13.82
N VAL A 402 7.58 -6.77 14.07
CA VAL A 402 9.03 -6.54 14.02
C VAL A 402 9.72 -7.26 15.17
N GLY A 403 9.14 -7.21 16.37
CA GLY A 403 9.66 -7.93 17.53
C GLY A 403 9.72 -9.43 17.26
N ALA A 404 8.64 -10.01 16.73
CA ALA A 404 8.59 -11.41 16.31
C ALA A 404 9.69 -11.73 15.27
N ARG A 405 9.83 -10.91 14.22
CA ARG A 405 10.88 -11.11 13.19
C ARG A 405 12.28 -11.08 13.79
N MET A 406 12.57 -10.10 14.67
CA MET A 406 13.86 -10.00 15.36
C MET A 406 14.17 -11.24 16.21
N LEU A 407 13.18 -11.83 16.89
CA LEU A 407 13.36 -13.08 17.63
C LEU A 407 13.77 -14.23 16.70
N LEU A 408 13.11 -14.33 15.55
CA LEU A 408 13.39 -15.37 14.54
C LEU A 408 14.76 -15.19 13.89
N ASP A 409 15.22 -13.95 13.74
CA ASP A 409 16.53 -13.59 13.19
C ASP A 409 17.67 -13.68 14.24
N GLY A 410 17.35 -13.97 15.50
CA GLY A 410 18.32 -14.16 16.59
C GLY A 410 18.61 -12.94 17.47
N ASP A 411 18.01 -11.77 17.19
CA ASP A 411 18.07 -10.60 18.08
C ASP A 411 17.01 -10.69 19.19
N ALA A 412 17.26 -11.61 20.13
CA ALA A 412 16.34 -11.90 21.21
C ALA A 412 16.07 -10.70 22.14
N ALA A 413 17.06 -9.84 22.35
CA ALA A 413 16.95 -8.71 23.28
C ALA A 413 16.02 -7.62 22.72
N SER A 414 16.28 -7.17 21.48
CA SER A 414 15.43 -6.16 20.83
C SER A 414 14.03 -6.70 20.57
N GLY A 415 13.93 -7.96 20.11
CA GLY A 415 12.64 -8.60 19.85
C GLY A 415 11.73 -8.65 21.08
N ARG A 416 12.26 -9.10 22.23
CA ARG A 416 11.51 -9.14 23.50
C ARG A 416 11.13 -7.74 23.99
N ALA A 417 12.00 -6.75 23.81
CA ALA A 417 11.70 -5.38 24.20
C ALA A 417 10.52 -4.79 23.41
N LEU A 418 10.48 -5.03 22.09
CA LEU A 418 9.35 -4.60 21.25
C LEU A 418 8.05 -5.31 21.61
N LEU A 419 8.08 -6.64 21.82
CA LEU A 419 6.90 -7.37 22.28
C LEU A 419 6.39 -6.86 23.63
N ALA A 420 7.28 -6.58 24.58
CA ALA A 420 6.90 -6.04 25.89
C ALA A 420 6.22 -4.67 25.77
N LYS A 421 6.69 -3.79 24.87
CA LYS A 421 6.01 -2.51 24.60
C LYS A 421 4.61 -2.73 24.02
N ALA A 422 4.46 -3.61 23.05
CA ALA A 422 3.15 -3.90 22.45
C ALA A 422 2.16 -4.52 23.47
N GLN A 423 2.68 -5.30 24.43
CA GLN A 423 1.89 -5.85 25.54
C GLN A 423 1.40 -4.77 26.50
N GLN A 424 2.23 -3.78 26.83
CA GLN A 424 1.81 -2.63 27.65
C GLN A 424 0.68 -1.83 26.98
N GLN A 425 0.59 -1.89 25.65
CA GLN A 425 -0.48 -1.31 24.85
C GLN A 425 -1.68 -2.25 24.66
N ASN A 426 -1.71 -3.42 25.32
CA ASN A 426 -2.74 -4.45 25.25
C ASN A 426 -2.99 -4.99 23.83
N TYR A 427 -1.96 -5.08 22.99
CA TYR A 427 -2.10 -5.69 21.67
C TYR A 427 -2.28 -7.21 21.78
N PRO A 428 -3.41 -7.80 21.33
CA PRO A 428 -3.72 -9.21 21.61
C PRO A 428 -2.67 -10.20 21.13
N LEU A 429 -2.13 -10.02 19.91
CA LEU A 429 -1.13 -10.94 19.37
C LEU A 429 0.22 -10.86 20.12
N ALA A 430 0.56 -9.71 20.70
CA ALA A 430 1.78 -9.58 21.50
C ALA A 430 1.72 -10.44 22.77
N LEU A 431 0.52 -10.67 23.30
CA LEU A 431 0.29 -11.59 24.41
C LEU A 431 0.45 -13.05 23.97
N GLU A 432 -0.09 -13.42 22.81
CA GLU A 432 0.01 -14.78 22.22
C GLU A 432 1.45 -15.15 21.85
N LEU A 433 2.21 -14.23 21.24
CA LEU A 433 3.54 -14.51 20.71
C LEU A 433 4.64 -14.65 21.76
N LYS A 434 4.53 -14.01 22.93
CA LYS A 434 5.56 -14.10 23.99
C LYS A 434 5.75 -15.53 24.50
N ASP A 435 4.68 -16.31 24.54
CA ASP A 435 4.72 -17.68 25.04
C ASP A 435 5.10 -18.68 23.92
N THR A 436 5.17 -18.21 22.68
CA THR A 436 5.26 -19.03 21.47
C THR A 436 6.59 -18.86 20.72
N LEU A 437 7.23 -17.68 20.81
CA LEU A 437 8.51 -17.32 20.19
C LEU A 437 9.60 -17.12 21.25
#